data_AF-A0A1R3HWG0-F1
#
_entry.id   AF-A0A1R3HWG0-F1
#
_cell.length_a   1.000
_cell.length_b   1.000
_cell.length_c   1.000
_cell.angle_alpha   90.00
_cell.angle_beta   90.00
_cell.angle_gamma   90.00
#
_symmetry.space_group_name_H-M   'P 1'
#
loop_
_entity.id
_entity.type
_entity.pdbx_description
1 polymer ?
#
loop_
_entity_poly.entity_id
_entity_poly.type
_entity_poly.pdbx_seq_one_letter_code
_entity_poly.pdbx_strand_id
1 'polypeptide(L)'
;MSSCKASKDDLEMRWIRRNKSSNDEELRSTICNYARDGWLSKRALADAFDVLNIINPDYAASKAIEQANGGYGINTKDDKELGKVVKYASTAPRSTN
;
A
#
# COMPACT_ATOMS: atom_id res chain seq x y z
N MET A 1 -35.07 24.82 13.28
CA MET A 1 -34.35 23.54 13.07
C MET A 1 -33.10 23.85 12.26
N SER A 2 -31.96 23.98 12.93
CA SER A 2 -30.70 24.41 12.32
C SER A 2 -30.17 23.36 11.34
N SER A 3 -30.11 23.75 10.08
CA SER A 3 -29.58 22.94 8.98
C SER A 3 -28.06 22.83 9.15
N CYS A 4 -27.55 21.65 9.45
CA CYS A 4 -26.12 21.36 9.51
C CYS A 4 -25.53 21.51 8.10
N LYS A 5 -25.10 22.72 7.73
CA LYS A 5 -24.19 22.94 6.61
C LYS A 5 -22.89 22.21 6.95
N ALA A 6 -22.68 21.06 6.33
CA ALA A 6 -21.39 20.40 6.36
C ALA A 6 -20.34 21.42 5.88
N SER A 7 -19.35 21.70 6.73
CA SER A 7 -18.27 22.62 6.39
C SER A 7 -17.55 22.11 5.14
N LYS A 8 -17.00 23.01 4.34
CA LYS A 8 -16.21 22.66 3.14
C LYS A 8 -15.07 21.70 3.50
N ASP A 9 -14.52 21.83 4.71
CA ASP A 9 -13.53 20.95 5.34
C ASP A 9 -14.03 19.51 5.55
N ASP A 10 -15.31 19.31 5.89
CA ASP A 10 -15.89 17.99 6.13
C ASP A 10 -16.06 17.21 4.81
N LEU A 11 -16.41 17.94 3.74
CA LEU A 11 -16.45 17.40 2.38
C LEU A 11 -15.04 17.05 1.89
N GLU A 12 -14.06 17.94 2.00
CA GLU A 12 -12.67 17.65 1.60
C GLU A 12 -12.08 16.44 2.35
N MET A 13 -12.31 16.33 3.66
CA MET A 13 -11.91 15.17 4.45
C MET A 13 -12.57 13.86 3.97
N ARG A 14 -13.81 13.93 3.49
CA ARG A 14 -14.55 12.76 2.98
C ARG A 14 -14.06 12.32 1.61
N TRP A 15 -13.69 13.27 0.73
CA TRP A 15 -13.06 12.98 -0.56
C TRP A 15 -11.64 12.43 -0.38
N ILE A 16 -10.83 13.01 0.50
CA ILE A 16 -9.47 12.52 0.83
C ILE A 16 -9.55 11.11 1.42
N ARG A 17 -10.49 10.85 2.35
CA ARG A 17 -10.70 9.51 2.94
C ARG A 17 -11.14 8.48 1.90
N ARG A 18 -12.02 8.87 0.97
CA ARG A 18 -12.50 8.00 -0.11
C ARG A 18 -11.40 7.70 -1.14
N ASN A 19 -10.64 8.72 -1.57
CA ASN A 19 -9.51 8.53 -2.49
C ASN A 19 -8.35 7.74 -1.87
N LYS A 20 -8.10 7.90 -0.56
CA LYS A 20 -7.10 7.10 0.15
C LYS A 20 -7.46 5.61 0.17
N SER A 21 -8.73 5.29 0.44
CA SER A 21 -9.21 3.90 0.42
C SER A 21 -9.14 3.27 -0.97
N SER A 22 -9.44 4.01 -2.04
CA SER A 22 -9.29 3.50 -3.41
C SER A 22 -7.84 3.27 -3.80
N ASN A 23 -6.91 4.14 -3.37
CA ASN A 23 -5.48 3.93 -3.63
C ASN A 23 -4.90 2.76 -2.84
N ASP A 24 -5.30 2.54 -1.58
CA ASP A 24 -4.83 1.41 -0.79
C ASP A 24 -5.36 0.07 -1.33
N GLU A 25 -6.59 0.04 -1.87
CA GLU A 25 -7.16 -1.16 -2.51
C GLU A 25 -6.47 -1.49 -3.84
N GLU A 26 -6.22 -0.49 -4.70
CA GLU A 26 -5.44 -0.64 -5.93
C GLU A 26 -4.01 -1.12 -5.64
N LEU A 27 -3.38 -0.56 -4.60
CA LEU A 27 -2.06 -1.00 -4.14
C LEU A 27 -2.09 -2.45 -3.66
N ARG A 28 -3.08 -2.80 -2.84
CA ARG A 28 -3.25 -4.17 -2.33
C ARG A 28 -3.45 -5.15 -3.49
N SER A 29 -4.31 -4.81 -4.44
CA SER A 29 -4.58 -5.63 -5.63
C SER A 29 -3.32 -5.83 -6.47
N THR A 30 -2.62 -4.73 -6.77
CA THR A 30 -1.36 -4.76 -7.53
C THR A 30 -0.31 -5.62 -6.84
N ILE A 31 -0.08 -5.43 -5.55
CA ILE A 31 0.89 -6.20 -4.77
C ILE A 31 0.49 -7.69 -4.72
N CYS A 32 -0.79 -8.00 -4.51
CA CYS A 32 -1.27 -9.39 -4.50
C CYS A 32 -1.11 -10.12 -5.84
N ASN A 33 -1.15 -9.42 -6.98
CA ASN A 33 -0.95 -10.03 -8.30
C ASN A 33 0.44 -10.65 -8.47
N TYR A 34 1.44 -10.22 -7.69
CA TYR A 34 2.79 -10.76 -7.71
C TYR A 34 2.99 -11.92 -6.72
N ALA A 35 1.99 -12.22 -5.89
CA ALA A 35 2.07 -13.33 -4.95
C ALA A 35 2.01 -14.68 -5.66
N ARG A 36 2.81 -15.63 -5.19
CA ARG A 36 2.76 -17.05 -5.61
C ARG A 36 2.33 -17.90 -4.45
N ASP A 37 1.29 -18.71 -4.65
CA ASP A 37 0.73 -19.60 -3.62
C ASP A 37 0.35 -18.91 -2.30
N GLY A 38 -0.06 -17.63 -2.38
CA GLY A 38 -0.40 -16.81 -1.22
C GLY A 38 0.80 -16.22 -0.48
N TRP A 39 1.99 -16.28 -1.08
CA TRP A 39 3.22 -15.72 -0.53
C TRP A 39 3.87 -14.72 -1.47
N LEU A 40 4.34 -13.61 -0.92
CA LEU A 40 5.17 -12.61 -1.61
C LEU A 40 6.61 -12.76 -1.14
N SER A 41 7.45 -13.17 -2.07
CA SER A 41 8.90 -13.12 -1.88
C SER A 41 9.41 -11.68 -2.01
N LYS A 42 10.61 -11.40 -1.48
CA LYS A 42 11.27 -10.09 -1.68
C LYS A 42 11.34 -9.69 -3.15
N ARG A 43 11.68 -10.64 -4.04
CA ARG A 43 11.78 -10.41 -5.48
C ARG A 43 10.44 -9.99 -6.08
N ALA A 44 9.40 -10.76 -5.79
CA ALA A 44 8.04 -10.47 -6.27
C ALA A 44 7.52 -9.11 -5.76
N LEU A 45 7.83 -8.77 -4.50
CA LEU A 45 7.45 -7.48 -3.94
C LEU A 45 8.23 -6.32 -4.57
N ALA A 46 9.51 -6.52 -4.89
CA ALA A 46 10.31 -5.53 -5.61
C ALA A 46 9.74 -5.30 -7.03
N ASP A 47 9.37 -6.35 -7.75
CA ASP A 47 8.73 -6.23 -9.07
C ASP A 47 7.39 -5.46 -8.99
N ALA A 48 6.59 -5.71 -7.95
CA ALA A 48 5.36 -4.94 -7.71
C ALA A 48 5.66 -3.46 -7.42
N PHE A 49 6.69 -3.18 -6.62
CA PHE A 49 7.08 -1.82 -6.27
C PHE A 49 7.65 -1.05 -7.47
N ASP A 50 8.34 -1.74 -8.37
CA ASP A 50 8.82 -1.16 -9.64
C ASP A 50 7.65 -0.69 -10.51
N VAL A 51 6.61 -1.52 -10.68
CA VAL A 51 5.39 -1.14 -11.41
C VAL A 51 4.64 0.02 -10.74
N LEU A 52 4.70 0.10 -9.42
CA LEU A 52 4.14 1.22 -8.66
C LEU A 52 5.02 2.50 -8.70
N ASN A 53 6.10 2.47 -9.48
CA ASN A 53 7.11 3.51 -9.60
C ASN A 53 7.70 3.93 -8.25
N ILE A 54 7.87 2.98 -7.32
CA ILE A 54 8.51 3.25 -6.04
C ILE A 54 10.02 3.35 -6.24
N ILE A 55 10.63 4.38 -5.66
CA ILE A 55 12.08 4.59 -5.76
C ILE A 55 12.82 3.45 -5.05
N ASN A 56 13.85 2.91 -5.70
CA ASN A 56 14.68 1.81 -5.20
C ASN A 56 13.85 0.60 -4.75
N PRO A 57 13.13 -0.07 -5.67
CA PRO A 57 12.15 -1.11 -5.34
C PRO A 57 12.73 -2.27 -4.52
N ASP A 58 13.96 -2.72 -4.80
CA ASP A 58 14.64 -3.76 -4.01
C ASP A 58 14.86 -3.39 -2.54
N TYR A 59 15.28 -2.14 -2.29
CA TYR A 59 15.48 -1.62 -0.94
C TYR A 59 14.14 -1.44 -0.22
N ALA A 60 13.18 -0.86 -0.92
CA ALA A 60 11.81 -0.66 -0.43
C ALA A 60 11.17 -2.01 -0.05
N ALA A 61 11.27 -3.03 -0.90
CA ALA A 61 10.74 -4.37 -0.63
C ALA A 61 11.39 -5.00 0.61
N SER A 62 12.72 -4.88 0.75
CA SER A 62 13.43 -5.34 1.94
C SER A 62 12.92 -4.68 3.23
N LYS A 63 12.76 -3.35 3.22
CA LYS A 63 12.26 -2.60 4.39
C LYS A 63 10.80 -2.91 4.69
N ALA A 64 9.96 -3.07 3.66
CA ALA A 64 8.55 -3.42 3.83
C ALA A 64 8.40 -4.80 4.51
N ILE A 65 9.16 -5.80 4.09
CA ILE A 65 9.14 -7.14 4.70
C ILE A 65 9.65 -7.11 6.14
N GLU A 66 10.77 -6.40 6.39
CA GLU A 66 11.32 -6.23 7.73
C GLU A 66 10.29 -5.62 8.70
N GLN A 67 9.56 -4.58 8.27
CA GLN A 67 8.52 -3.96 9.07
C GLN A 67 7.26 -4.83 9.22
N ALA A 68 6.96 -5.66 8.22
CA ALA A 68 5.78 -6.50 8.22
C ALA A 68 5.89 -7.64 9.22
N ASN A 69 6.93 -8.46 9.08
CA ASN A 69 7.11 -9.69 9.86
C ASN A 69 8.56 -10.10 10.16
N GLY A 70 9.54 -9.23 9.86
CA GLY A 70 10.93 -9.46 10.26
C GLY A 70 11.80 -10.22 9.25
N GLY A 71 11.37 -10.39 7.99
CA GLY A 71 12.33 -10.62 6.89
C GLY A 71 12.12 -11.83 5.98
N TYR A 72 11.14 -12.70 6.21
CA TYR A 72 11.03 -13.98 5.47
C TYR A 72 10.21 -13.92 4.17
N GLY A 73 9.37 -12.90 3.99
CA GLY A 73 8.39 -12.78 2.90
C GLY A 73 7.04 -12.35 3.48
N ILE A 74 6.01 -12.08 2.68
CA ILE A 74 4.69 -11.67 3.18
C ILE A 74 3.67 -12.76 2.87
N ASN A 75 2.92 -13.21 3.89
CA ASN A 75 1.76 -14.05 3.67
C ASN A 75 0.58 -13.15 3.27
N THR A 76 0.08 -13.27 2.04
CA THR A 76 -1.02 -12.42 1.56
C THR A 76 -2.37 -12.75 2.19
N LYS A 77 -2.47 -13.90 2.87
CA LYS A 77 -3.64 -14.27 3.68
C LYS A 77 -3.59 -13.63 5.07
N ASP A 78 -2.42 -13.16 5.50
CA ASP A 78 -2.31 -12.40 6.75
C ASP A 78 -2.55 -10.91 6.47
N ASP A 79 -3.78 -10.47 6.75
CA ASP A 79 -4.21 -9.09 6.54
C ASP A 79 -3.35 -8.07 7.32
N LYS A 80 -2.70 -8.45 8.43
CA LYS A 80 -1.84 -7.55 9.19
C LYS A 80 -0.50 -7.36 8.49
N GLU A 81 0.13 -8.44 8.02
CA GLU A 81 1.38 -8.36 7.26
C GLU A 81 1.16 -7.60 5.96
N LEU A 82 0.16 -8.00 5.17
CA LEU A 82 -0.17 -7.36 3.90
C LEU A 82 -0.56 -5.88 4.09
N GLY A 83 -1.37 -5.58 5.11
CA GLY A 83 -1.76 -4.19 5.41
C GLY A 83 -0.57 -3.29 5.74
N LYS A 84 0.47 -3.81 6.42
CA LYS A 84 1.71 -3.05 6.68
C LYS A 84 2.47 -2.77 5.39
N VAL A 85 2.53 -3.73 4.47
CA VAL A 85 3.21 -3.56 3.17
C VAL A 85 2.47 -2.55 2.29
N VAL A 86 1.14 -2.62 2.23
CA VAL A 86 0.32 -1.64 1.51
C VAL A 86 0.51 -0.24 2.10
N LYS A 87 0.50 -0.12 3.44
CA LYS A 87 0.76 1.14 4.13
C LYS A 87 2.17 1.69 3.84
N TYR A 88 3.17 0.82 3.74
CA TYR A 88 4.51 1.23 3.35
C TYR A 88 4.53 1.74 1.91
N ALA A 89 3.91 1.01 0.98
CA ALA A 89 3.84 1.39 -0.43
C ALA A 89 3.09 2.72 -0.65
N SER A 90 2.08 3.04 0.18
CA SER A 90 1.34 4.30 0.09
C SER A 90 2.10 5.51 0.62
N THR A 91 3.13 5.32 1.45
CA THR A 91 4.01 6.39 1.96
C THR A 91 5.38 6.42 1.30
N ALA A 92 5.74 5.38 0.54
CA ALA A 92 7.02 5.30 -0.14
C ALA A 92 7.13 6.40 -1.22
N PRO A 93 8.31 7.03 -1.35
CA PRO A 93 8.52 8.03 -2.39
C PRO A 93 8.44 7.35 -3.77
N ARG A 94 7.71 7.99 -4.69
CA ARG A 94 7.56 7.55 -6.07
C ARG A 94 8.49 8.33 -6.98
N SER A 95 9.04 7.65 -7.98
CA SER A 95 9.76 8.29 -9.07
C SER A 95 8.74 9.07 -9.91
N THR A 96 8.85 10.39 -9.88
CA THR A 96 8.15 11.25 -10.84
C THR A 96 8.97 11.24 -12.13
N ASN A 97 8.56 10.42 -13.10
CA ASN A 97 8.94 10.67 -14.50
C ASN A 97 8.22 11.92 -14.99
#